data_AF-A0A538S1N2-F1
#
_entry.id   AF-A0A538S1N2-F1
#
_cell.length_a   1.000
_cell.length_b   1.000
_cell.length_c   1.000
_cell.angle_alpha   90.00
_cell.angle_beta   90.00
_cell.angle_gamma   90.00
#
_symmetry.space_group_name_H-M   'P 1'
#
loop_
_entity.id
_entity.type
_entity.pdbx_description
1 polymer ?
#
loop_
_entity_poly.entity_id
_entity_poly.type
_entity_poly.pdbx_seq_one_letter_code
_entity_poly.pdbx_strand_id
1 'polypeptide(L)'
;MSPDSWLLRWGKFTPTANPGPGEKVYAIGSPGLGAEVLEQSISEGLVSTAGRVIDGHTYLQHSAAVNPGNSGGPLLDDHCRVVSIVTLKAR
;
A
#
# COMPACT_ATOMS: atom_id res chain seq x y z
N MET A 1 -4.61 19.37 -33.52
CA MET A 1 -5.03 19.55 -32.12
C MET A 1 -4.51 18.33 -31.36
N SER A 2 -3.50 18.52 -30.50
CA SER A 2 -2.91 17.45 -29.67
C SER A 2 -3.60 17.45 -28.31
N PRO A 3 -4.13 16.33 -27.79
CA PRO A 3 -4.53 16.24 -26.39
C PRO A 3 -3.31 15.97 -25.51
N ASP A 4 -3.22 16.75 -24.45
CA ASP A 4 -2.07 16.94 -23.58
C ASP A 4 -1.65 15.69 -22.77
N SER A 5 -0.38 15.32 -22.95
CA SER A 5 0.58 14.75 -21.99
C SER A 5 0.09 14.06 -20.69
N TRP A 6 0.29 12.74 -20.61
CA TRP A 6 0.27 11.93 -19.37
C TRP A 6 1.60 12.03 -18.59
N LEU A 7 2.08 13.24 -18.32
CA LEU A 7 3.35 13.42 -17.61
C LEU A 7 3.18 13.25 -16.11
N LEU A 8 3.38 12.03 -15.62
CA LEU A 8 3.66 11.81 -14.20
C LEU A 8 5.08 12.27 -13.90
N ARG A 9 5.21 13.31 -13.08
CA ARG A 9 6.50 13.63 -12.46
C ARG A 9 6.76 12.56 -11.40
N TRP A 10 7.91 11.90 -11.44
CA TRP A 10 8.34 11.06 -10.33
C TRP A 10 8.24 11.89 -9.04
N GLY A 11 7.30 11.54 -8.17
CA GLY A 11 7.28 12.07 -6.82
C GLY A 11 8.63 11.73 -6.21
N LYS A 12 9.33 12.71 -5.63
CA LYS A 12 10.42 12.40 -4.71
C LYS A 12 9.80 11.50 -3.64
N PHE A 13 10.15 10.22 -3.65
CA PHE A 13 9.98 9.35 -2.49
C PHE A 13 10.90 9.90 -1.41
N THR A 14 10.43 10.93 -0.73
CA THR A 14 11.00 11.36 0.53
C THR A 14 10.40 10.38 1.53
N PRO A 15 11.18 9.52 2.19
CA PRO A 15 10.66 8.71 3.29
C PRO A 15 10.35 9.67 4.43
N THR A 16 9.22 10.35 4.35
CA THR A 16 8.68 11.13 5.45
C THR A 16 8.08 10.14 6.42
N ALA A 17 8.77 9.96 7.55
CA ALA A 17 8.39 9.19 8.74
C ALA A 17 7.72 7.84 8.42
N ASN A 18 8.49 6.75 8.57
CA ASN A 18 7.88 5.42 8.62
C ASN A 18 6.79 5.43 9.68
N PRO A 19 5.56 5.05 9.34
CA PRO A 19 4.47 5.18 10.28
C PRO A 19 4.70 4.25 11.47
N GLY A 20 4.51 4.77 12.67
CA GLY A 20 4.68 4.06 13.92
C GLY A 20 3.47 3.17 14.25
N PRO A 21 3.61 2.22 15.20
CA PRO A 21 2.48 1.44 15.68
C PRO A 21 1.30 2.31 16.09
N GLY A 22 0.09 1.95 15.63
CA GLY A 22 -1.15 2.68 15.89
C GLY A 22 -1.46 3.79 14.88
N GLU A 23 -0.54 4.17 13.99
CA GLU A 23 -0.83 5.12 12.92
C GLU A 23 -1.66 4.48 11.81
N LYS A 24 -2.54 5.28 11.19
CA LYS A 24 -3.41 4.85 10.11
C LYS A 24 -2.65 4.65 8.81
N VAL A 25 -3.06 3.62 8.09
CA VAL A 25 -2.57 3.31 6.75
C VAL A 25 -3.71 2.81 5.86
N TYR A 26 -3.56 3.03 4.55
CA TYR A 26 -4.56 2.69 3.55
C TYR A 26 -3.93 1.84 2.46
N ALA A 27 -4.46 0.63 2.25
CA ALA A 27 -4.08 -0.21 1.13
C ALA A 27 -5.00 0.08 -0.05
N ILE A 28 -4.42 0.38 -1.21
CA ILE A 28 -5.17 0.58 -2.46
C ILE A 28 -4.87 -0.57 -3.40
N GLY A 29 -5.92 -1.19 -3.92
CA GLY A 29 -5.79 -2.25 -4.92
C GLY A 29 -7.12 -2.58 -5.56
N SER A 30 -7.13 -3.64 -6.35
CA SER A 30 -8.35 -4.12 -7.00
C SER A 30 -8.64 -5.53 -6.49
N PRO A 31 -9.17 -5.66 -5.26
CA PRO A 31 -9.42 -6.97 -4.66
C PRO A 31 -10.45 -7.74 -5.47
N GLY A 32 -10.17 -9.02 -5.75
CA GLY A 32 -11.04 -9.86 -6.55
C GLY A 32 -10.45 -11.24 -6.84
N LEU A 33 -11.31 -12.18 -7.22
CA LEU A 33 -10.97 -13.54 -7.65
C LEU A 33 -11.79 -13.84 -8.91
N GLY A 34 -11.14 -13.91 -10.08
CA GLY A 34 -11.81 -14.27 -11.33
C GLY A 34 -12.55 -13.10 -12.01
N ALA A 35 -13.83 -13.27 -12.32
CA ALA A 35 -14.61 -12.35 -13.17
C ALA A 35 -15.17 -11.11 -12.44
N GLU A 36 -15.13 -11.08 -11.11
CA GLU A 36 -15.49 -9.91 -10.30
C GLU A 36 -14.22 -9.29 -9.73
N VAL A 37 -13.72 -8.29 -10.43
CA VAL A 37 -12.68 -7.39 -9.93
C VAL A 37 -13.40 -6.15 -9.40
N LEU A 38 -13.29 -5.88 -8.11
CA LEU A 38 -13.67 -4.57 -7.61
C LEU A 38 -12.60 -3.58 -8.07
N GLU A 39 -12.95 -2.67 -8.97
CA GLU A 39 -12.02 -1.60 -9.36
C GLU A 39 -11.72 -0.71 -8.14
N GLN A 40 -10.43 -0.55 -7.82
CA GLN A 40 -9.93 0.53 -6.95
C GLN A 40 -10.52 0.59 -5.53
N SER A 41 -10.51 -0.53 -4.81
CA SER A 41 -10.91 -0.55 -3.39
C SER A 41 -9.82 0.01 -2.48
N ILE A 42 -10.26 0.72 -1.44
CA ILE A 42 -9.42 1.23 -0.36
C ILE A 42 -9.77 0.49 0.93
N SER A 43 -8.75 -0.09 1.57
CA SER A 43 -8.86 -0.69 2.91
C SER A 43 -8.09 0.15 3.92
N GLU A 44 -8.76 0.62 4.98
CA GLU A 44 -8.09 1.27 6.12
C GLU A 44 -7.61 0.23 7.15
N GLY A 45 -6.48 0.51 7.80
CA GLY A 45 -6.07 -0.19 9.01
C GLY A 45 -4.99 0.57 9.77
N LEU A 46 -4.44 -0.08 10.80
CA LEU A 46 -3.40 0.49 11.65
C LEU A 46 -2.09 -0.26 11.46
N VAL A 47 -0.96 0.44 11.63
CA VAL A 47 0.35 -0.20 11.75
C VAL A 47 0.41 -0.98 13.05
N SER A 48 0.77 -2.26 12.98
CA SER A 48 1.07 -3.09 14.15
C SER A 48 2.54 -3.01 14.52
N THR A 49 3.43 -3.08 13.54
CA THR A 49 4.88 -2.92 13.71
C THR A 49 5.52 -2.47 12.41
N ALA A 50 6.49 -1.55 12.48
CA ALA A 50 7.18 -0.99 11.32
C ALA A 50 8.55 -1.65 11.04
N GLY A 51 8.90 -2.70 11.79
CA GLY A 51 10.27 -3.26 11.80
C GLY A 51 10.33 -4.77 11.94
N ARG A 52 9.32 -5.49 11.46
CA ARG A 52 9.29 -6.96 11.60
C ARG A 52 10.29 -7.60 10.64
N VAL A 53 11.29 -8.31 11.18
CA VAL A 53 12.26 -9.03 10.35
C VAL A 53 11.76 -10.45 10.05
N ILE A 54 11.69 -10.82 8.78
CA ILE A 54 11.36 -12.16 8.29
C ILE A 54 12.34 -12.51 7.18
N ASP A 55 13.04 -13.64 7.28
CA ASP A 55 14.04 -14.11 6.30
C ASP A 55 15.10 -13.04 5.94
N GLY A 56 15.51 -12.23 6.92
CA GLY A 56 16.50 -11.15 6.73
C GLY A 56 15.95 -9.87 6.11
N HIS A 57 14.66 -9.82 5.76
CA HIS A 57 14.00 -8.63 5.22
C HIS A 57 13.13 -7.95 6.28
N THR A 58 13.08 -6.61 6.24
CA THR A 58 12.25 -5.80 7.15
C THR A 58 10.89 -5.51 6.53
N TYR A 59 9.83 -5.77 7.27
CA TYR A 59 8.44 -5.58 6.86
C TYR A 59 7.70 -4.65 7.81
N LEU A 60 6.80 -3.86 7.21
CA LEU A 60 5.73 -3.17 7.93
C LEU A 60 4.52 -4.10 7.99
N GLN A 61 4.04 -4.36 9.20
CA GLN A 61 2.82 -5.13 9.45
C GLN A 61 1.67 -4.17 9.74
N HIS A 62 0.51 -4.39 9.11
CA HIS A 62 -0.69 -3.59 9.29
C HIS A 62 -1.95 -4.46 9.39
N SER A 63 -3.06 -3.86 9.83
CA SER A 63 -4.36 -4.54 9.95
C SER A 63 -5.30 -4.30 8.75
N ALA A 64 -4.97 -3.39 7.84
CA ALA A 64 -5.81 -3.10 6.68
C ALA A 64 -6.08 -4.38 5.87
N ALA A 65 -7.32 -4.61 5.47
CA ALA A 65 -7.70 -5.83 4.77
C ALA A 65 -6.95 -5.98 3.44
N VAL A 66 -6.18 -7.06 3.30
CA VAL A 66 -5.44 -7.42 2.08
C VAL A 66 -6.00 -8.72 1.52
N ASN A 67 -6.52 -8.65 0.30
CA ASN A 67 -6.98 -9.80 -0.47
C ASN A 67 -6.16 -9.92 -1.77
N PRO A 68 -6.20 -11.07 -2.48
CA PRO A 68 -5.68 -11.15 -3.85
C PRO A 68 -6.19 -9.97 -4.69
N GLY A 69 -5.27 -9.27 -5.36
CA GLY A 69 -5.54 -8.00 -6.06
C GLY A 69 -5.04 -6.73 -5.36
N ASN A 70 -4.70 -6.80 -4.07
CA ASN A 70 -4.01 -5.71 -3.34
C ASN A 70 -2.48 -5.86 -3.36
N SER A 71 -1.96 -7.07 -3.59
CA SER A 71 -0.52 -7.32 -3.75
C SER A 71 0.08 -6.49 -4.87
N GLY A 72 1.19 -5.82 -4.59
CA GLY A 72 1.85 -4.89 -5.51
C GLY A 72 1.27 -3.47 -5.50
N GLY A 73 0.13 -3.26 -4.84
CA GLY A 73 -0.46 -1.94 -4.62
C GLY A 73 0.26 -1.13 -3.53
N PRO A 74 0.09 0.21 -3.52
CA PRO A 74 0.70 1.04 -2.50
C PRO A 74 -0.02 0.91 -1.15
N LEU A 75 0.75 1.00 -0.07
CA LEU A 75 0.26 1.33 1.25
C LEU A 75 0.55 2.81 1.51
N LEU A 76 -0.50 3.58 1.81
CA LEU A 76 -0.42 5.04 2.01
C LEU A 76 -0.61 5.41 3.48
N ASP A 77 -0.04 6.55 3.90
CA ASP A 77 -0.41 7.21 5.15
C ASP A 77 -1.56 8.23 4.97
N ASP A 78 -1.96 8.91 6.04
CA ASP A 78 -3.00 9.96 6.04
C ASP A 78 -2.70 11.17 5.14
N HIS A 79 -1.46 11.30 4.66
CA HIS A 79 -1.02 12.37 3.76
C HIS A 79 -0.93 11.88 2.30
N CYS A 80 -1.48 10.70 2.00
CA CYS A 80 -1.41 10.04 0.69
C CYS A 80 0.03 9.75 0.22
N ARG A 81 0.98 9.61 1.15
CA ARG A 81 2.37 9.28 0.83
C ARG A 81 2.55 7.78 0.87
N VAL A 82 3.28 7.23 -0.10
CA VAL A 82 3.58 5.79 -0.13
C VAL A 82 4.59 5.47 0.96
N VAL A 83 4.18 4.64 1.92
CA VAL A 83 5.01 4.18 3.05
C VAL A 83 5.50 2.75 2.87
N SER A 84 4.83 1.95 2.05
CA SER A 84 5.24 0.58 1.74
C SER A 84 4.54 0.06 0.47
N ILE A 85 4.96 -1.12 -0.01
CA ILE A 85 4.28 -1.88 -1.06
C ILE A 85 3.67 -3.12 -0.43
N VAL A 86 2.38 -3.34 -0.66
CA VAL A 86 1.66 -4.48 -0.10
C VAL A 86 2.19 -5.77 -0.71
N THR A 87 2.60 -6.71 0.15
CA THR A 87 2.98 -8.06 -0.25
C THR A 87 2.14 -9.07 0.54
N LEU A 88 1.41 -9.93 -0.17
CA LEU A 88 0.74 -11.08 0.43
C LEU A 88 1.78 -12.13 0.81
N LYS A 89 2.23 -12.11 2.07
CA LYS A 89 2.86 -13.28 2.68
C LYS A 89 1.78 -14.01 3.48
N ALA A 90 0.96 -14.79 2.77
CA ALA A 90 0.14 -15.81 3.43
C ALA A 90 1.10 -16.80 4.07
N ARG A 91 0.88 -17.08 5.35
CA ARG A 91 1.61 -18.15 6.04
C ARG A 91 1.13 -19.51 5.55
#